data_AF-B1BZ45-F1
#
_entry.id   AF-B1BZ45-F1
#
_cell.length_a   1.000
_cell.length_b   1.000
_cell.length_c   1.000
_cell.angle_alpha   90.00
_cell.angle_beta   90.00
_cell.angle_gamma   90.00
#
_symmetry.space_group_name_H-M   'P 1'
#
loop_
_entity.id
_entity.type
_entity.pdbx_description
1 polymer ?
#
loop_
_entity_poly.entity_id
_entity_poly.type
_entity_poly.pdbx_seq_one_letter_code
_entity_poly.pdbx_strand_id
1 'polypeptide(L)'
;MNKKKITFYIITVSLLLISSIGIYCSYDIMQSEKKKPNFSNNNILYDILENIYSLSFQLDNVSKKEGISKYITANKDATDAFYQDAILYSREISPEKKNTKYYAEGNNNSLGNTNDDLKTLQSNHTLQNKYQWYLKLSFDENGNISYDSLGCKKSQNLNFSLVWNNFKQTYFQYLETYDDDYILHNPTNFTVYFAIPAKLATNSMDTITYYSGLNSTTTNLKNILPIASIAVGIVCLYILVCPYAIEKEIAIFHNLTKIKFEILISMIIIGFSSIIIILYGLMIDTLNGYYLEKLVRFVSKDYSEIILAIMNIASWATFLFLCMFSVYYLKTVFNKGLTNVLKNDTVCVWLFKTIKKYINKINSFDFNSDSNKLLIKIILINV
;
A
#
# COMPACT_ATOMS: atom_id res chain seq x y z
N MET A 1 2.13 18.15 42.18
CA MET A 1 1.04 18.11 41.18
C MET A 1 -0.19 17.49 41.83
N ASN A 2 -1.40 18.06 41.68
CA ASN A 2 -2.62 17.56 42.31
C ASN A 2 -2.90 16.10 41.88
N LYS A 3 -3.24 15.20 42.81
CA LYS A 3 -3.50 13.76 42.57
C LYS A 3 -4.43 13.54 41.37
N LYS A 4 -5.48 14.37 41.24
CA LYS A 4 -6.42 14.32 40.10
C LYS A 4 -5.76 14.57 38.73
N LYS A 5 -4.77 15.46 38.66
CA LYS A 5 -4.02 15.75 37.42
C LYS A 5 -3.10 14.62 37.02
N ILE A 6 -2.41 14.02 38.01
CA ILE A 6 -1.54 12.85 37.77
C ILE A 6 -2.39 11.70 37.24
N THR A 7 -3.52 11.42 37.89
CA THR A 7 -4.45 10.36 37.45
C THR A 7 -4.97 10.64 36.03
N PHE A 8 -5.38 11.86 35.73
CA PHE A 8 -5.80 12.24 34.37
C PHE A 8 -4.70 12.01 33.34
N TYR A 9 -3.47 12.42 33.63
CA TYR A 9 -2.34 12.27 32.72
C TYR A 9 -2.05 10.79 32.41
N ILE A 10 -1.96 9.95 33.45
CA ILE A 10 -1.71 8.52 33.32
C ILE A 10 -2.80 7.87 32.48
N ILE A 11 -4.08 8.09 32.82
CA ILE A 11 -5.20 7.49 32.09
C ILE A 11 -5.20 7.94 30.62
N THR A 12 -4.95 9.23 30.36
CA THR A 12 -4.95 9.78 29.00
C THR A 12 -3.82 9.17 28.16
N VAL A 13 -2.60 9.11 28.69
CA VAL A 13 -1.45 8.54 27.97
C VAL A 13 -1.65 7.04 27.75
N SER A 14 -2.10 6.31 28.76
CA SER A 14 -2.40 4.88 28.63
C SER A 14 -3.50 4.62 27.61
N LEU A 15 -4.57 5.42 27.61
CA LEU A 15 -5.68 5.27 26.66
C LEU A 15 -5.22 5.50 25.22
N LEU A 16 -4.44 6.56 24.97
CA LEU A 16 -3.90 6.84 23.65
C LEU A 16 -2.97 5.70 23.18
N LEU A 17 -2.03 5.27 24.03
CA LEU A 17 -1.09 4.21 23.67
C LEU A 17 -1.78 2.87 23.42
N ILE A 18 -2.67 2.42 24.31
CA ILE A 18 -3.40 1.14 24.16
C ILE A 18 -4.26 1.17 22.90
N SER A 19 -4.94 2.30 22.63
CA SER A 19 -5.75 2.45 21.42
C SER A 19 -4.90 2.40 20.15
N SER A 20 -3.77 3.11 20.13
CA SER A 20 -2.85 3.11 18.97
C SER A 20 -2.19 1.77 18.72
N ILE A 21 -1.79 1.06 19.79
CA ILE A 21 -1.27 -0.31 19.70
C ILE A 21 -2.37 -1.24 19.18
N GLY A 22 -3.59 -1.14 19.69
CA GLY A 22 -4.72 -1.96 19.25
C GLY A 22 -5.03 -1.78 17.76
N ILE A 23 -5.00 -0.54 17.26
CA ILE A 23 -5.16 -0.27 15.82
C ILE A 23 -4.00 -0.87 15.04
N TYR A 24 -2.75 -0.69 15.46
CA TYR A 24 -1.59 -1.27 14.78
C TYR A 24 -1.64 -2.81 14.74
N CYS A 25 -1.95 -3.46 15.85
CA CYS A 25 -2.09 -4.92 15.92
C CYS A 25 -3.21 -5.45 15.01
N SER A 26 -4.21 -4.62 14.67
CA SER A 26 -5.24 -5.03 13.71
C SER A 26 -4.70 -5.25 12.29
N TYR A 27 -3.54 -4.68 11.95
CA TYR A 27 -2.94 -4.84 10.63
C TYR A 27 -2.56 -6.31 10.37
N ASP A 28 -2.01 -6.99 11.39
CA ASP A 28 -1.59 -8.38 11.30
C ASP A 28 -2.78 -9.33 11.19
N ILE A 29 -3.85 -9.06 11.95
CA ILE A 29 -5.11 -9.80 11.85
C ILE A 29 -5.64 -9.72 10.42
N MET A 30 -5.62 -8.53 9.80
CA MET A 30 -6.11 -8.34 8.44
C MET A 30 -5.16 -8.89 7.37
N GLN A 31 -3.84 -8.97 7.64
CA GLN A 31 -2.92 -9.73 6.77
C GLN A 31 -3.21 -11.23 6.78
N SER A 32 -3.70 -11.80 7.88
CA SER A 32 -4.02 -13.23 7.97
C SER A 32 -5.26 -13.63 7.15
N GLU A 33 -6.12 -12.67 6.80
CA GLU A 33 -7.28 -12.86 5.91
C GLU A 33 -6.95 -12.73 4.40
N LYS A 34 -5.66 -12.72 4.02
CA LYS A 34 -5.25 -12.74 2.60
C LYS A 34 -5.92 -13.92 1.87
N LYS A 35 -6.71 -13.63 0.83
CA LYS A 35 -7.38 -14.66 0.02
C LYS A 35 -6.32 -15.56 -0.60
N LYS A 36 -6.41 -16.87 -0.34
CA LYS A 36 -5.57 -17.84 -1.06
C LYS A 36 -5.90 -17.74 -2.55
N PRO A 37 -4.90 -17.67 -3.45
CA PRO A 37 -5.16 -17.64 -4.89
C PRO A 37 -5.99 -18.87 -5.28
N ASN A 38 -7.07 -18.63 -6.03
CA ASN A 38 -7.91 -19.70 -6.56
C ASN A 38 -7.30 -20.23 -7.85
N PHE A 39 -6.57 -21.33 -7.76
CA PHE A 39 -5.93 -21.97 -8.91
C PHE A 39 -6.90 -22.62 -9.91
N SER A 40 -8.21 -22.53 -9.70
CA SER A 40 -9.22 -22.81 -10.74
C SER A 40 -9.56 -21.58 -11.60
N ASN A 41 -8.98 -20.42 -11.33
CA ASN A 41 -9.16 -19.22 -12.15
C ASN A 41 -8.26 -19.29 -13.39
N ASN A 42 -8.88 -19.26 -14.57
CA ASN A 42 -8.18 -19.30 -15.86
C ASN A 42 -7.14 -18.18 -16.00
N ASN A 43 -7.40 -16.97 -15.50
CA ASN A 43 -6.44 -15.88 -15.61
C ASN A 43 -5.12 -16.17 -14.88
N ILE A 44 -5.17 -16.84 -13.72
CA ILE A 44 -3.97 -17.29 -13.00
C ILE A 44 -3.26 -18.38 -13.78
N LEU A 45 -4.00 -19.35 -14.30
CA LEU A 45 -3.42 -20.47 -15.03
C LEU A 45 -2.77 -20.00 -16.33
N TYR A 46 -3.42 -19.10 -17.06
CA TYR A 46 -2.91 -18.56 -18.32
C TYR A 46 -1.61 -17.78 -18.14
N ASP A 47 -1.51 -16.97 -17.09
CA ASP A 47 -0.28 -16.24 -16.74
C ASP A 47 0.89 -17.17 -16.40
N ILE A 48 0.61 -18.35 -15.82
CA ILE A 48 1.62 -19.41 -15.60
C ILE A 48 2.01 -20.04 -16.96
N LEU A 49 1.03 -20.41 -17.78
CA LEU A 49 1.22 -21.09 -19.06
C LEU A 49 1.88 -20.20 -20.13
N GLU A 50 1.76 -18.89 -20.02
CA GLU A 50 2.39 -17.90 -20.91
C GLU A 50 3.90 -18.13 -21.06
N ASN A 51 4.56 -18.66 -20.02
CA ASN A 51 6.00 -18.95 -20.04
C ASN A 51 6.38 -20.12 -20.98
N ILE A 52 5.45 -20.98 -21.39
CA ILE A 52 5.78 -22.23 -22.10
C ILE A 52 6.52 -21.98 -23.41
N TYR A 53 6.02 -21.07 -24.25
CA TYR A 53 6.64 -20.75 -25.53
C TYR A 53 8.00 -20.05 -25.32
N SER A 54 8.13 -19.15 -24.34
CA SER A 54 9.41 -18.49 -24.00
C SER A 54 10.48 -19.49 -23.59
N LEU A 55 10.12 -20.41 -22.69
CA LEU A 55 11.01 -21.43 -22.15
C LEU A 55 11.46 -22.40 -23.26
N SER A 56 10.52 -22.89 -24.06
CA SER A 56 10.81 -23.79 -25.18
C SER A 56 11.72 -23.12 -26.21
N PHE A 57 11.44 -21.86 -26.55
CA PHE A 57 12.27 -21.09 -27.47
C PHE A 57 13.71 -20.93 -26.98
N GLN A 58 13.90 -20.60 -25.69
CA GLN A 58 15.23 -20.44 -25.10
C GLN A 58 16.03 -21.76 -25.10
N LEU A 59 15.36 -22.88 -24.89
CA LEU A 59 15.98 -24.21 -24.91
C LEU A 59 16.36 -24.68 -26.31
N ASP A 60 15.62 -24.29 -27.34
CA ASP A 60 15.93 -24.62 -28.73
C ASP A 60 17.22 -23.95 -29.23
N ASN A 61 17.67 -22.87 -28.58
CA ASN A 61 18.88 -22.12 -28.93
C ASN A 61 18.96 -21.73 -30.43
N VAL A 62 17.80 -21.50 -31.06
CA VAL A 62 17.67 -21.10 -32.46
C VAL A 62 17.69 -19.58 -32.60
N SER A 63 18.21 -19.10 -33.73
CA SER A 63 18.28 -17.66 -34.01
C SER A 63 16.88 -17.03 -33.99
N LYS A 64 16.81 -15.72 -33.68
CA LYS A 64 15.53 -15.04 -33.45
C LYS A 64 14.55 -15.11 -34.64
N LYS A 65 15.05 -15.28 -35.87
CA LYS A 65 14.24 -15.34 -37.10
C LYS A 65 13.93 -16.78 -37.54
N GLU A 66 14.84 -17.73 -37.34
CA GLU A 66 14.66 -19.12 -37.79
C GLU A 66 13.78 -19.94 -36.84
N GLY A 67 13.74 -19.60 -35.55
CA GLY A 67 12.95 -20.36 -34.57
C GLY A 67 11.44 -20.16 -34.65
N ILE A 68 10.96 -19.10 -35.31
CA ILE A 68 9.52 -18.75 -35.32
C ILE A 68 8.71 -19.73 -36.18
N SER A 69 9.27 -20.19 -37.31
CA SER A 69 8.61 -21.14 -38.21
C SER A 69 8.37 -22.52 -37.60
N LYS A 70 9.09 -22.85 -36.51
CA LYS A 70 8.84 -24.06 -35.70
C LYS A 70 7.49 -23.99 -34.97
N TYR A 71 7.07 -22.79 -34.57
CA TYR A 71 5.89 -22.60 -33.72
C TYR A 71 4.69 -22.04 -34.49
N ILE A 72 4.90 -21.33 -35.60
CA ILE A 72 3.81 -20.85 -36.46
C ILE A 72 4.09 -21.19 -37.92
N THR A 73 3.07 -21.69 -38.60
CA THR A 73 3.00 -21.73 -40.07
C THR A 73 1.90 -20.77 -40.50
N ALA A 74 2.21 -19.83 -41.41
CA ALA A 74 1.25 -18.85 -41.95
C ALA A 74 1.58 -18.59 -43.43
N ASN A 75 0.68 -17.94 -44.17
CA ASN A 75 0.91 -17.60 -45.57
C ASN A 75 2.05 -16.55 -45.72
N LYS A 76 2.70 -16.49 -46.89
CA LYS A 76 3.86 -15.61 -47.16
C LYS A 76 3.60 -14.13 -46.89
N ASP A 77 2.36 -13.68 -47.04
CA ASP A 77 1.95 -12.30 -46.76
C ASP A 77 1.67 -12.05 -45.26
N ALA A 78 1.37 -13.11 -44.50
CA ALA A 78 1.17 -13.10 -43.04
C ALA A 78 2.42 -13.43 -42.23
N THR A 79 3.57 -13.68 -42.87
CA THR A 79 4.91 -13.56 -42.25
C THR A 79 5.28 -12.12 -41.88
N ASP A 80 4.26 -11.28 -41.64
CA ASP A 80 4.37 -9.89 -41.29
C ASP A 80 5.03 -9.75 -39.91
N ALA A 81 5.68 -8.60 -39.70
CA ALA A 81 6.40 -8.29 -38.47
C ALA A 81 5.54 -8.48 -37.21
N PHE A 82 4.22 -8.38 -37.35
CA PHE A 82 3.22 -8.57 -36.29
C PHE A 82 3.16 -9.99 -35.70
N TYR A 83 3.13 -11.05 -36.51
CA TYR A 83 3.14 -12.44 -36.03
C TYR A 83 4.47 -12.79 -35.37
N GLN A 84 5.55 -12.24 -35.91
CA GLN A 84 6.86 -12.31 -35.30
C GLN A 84 6.87 -11.57 -33.97
N ASP A 85 6.32 -10.36 -33.88
CA ASP A 85 6.26 -9.52 -32.67
C ASP A 85 5.41 -10.13 -31.56
N ALA A 86 4.30 -10.80 -31.90
CA ALA A 86 3.46 -11.55 -30.98
C ALA A 86 4.19 -12.72 -30.30
N ILE A 87 4.87 -13.55 -31.10
CA ILE A 87 5.76 -14.57 -30.55
C ILE A 87 6.95 -13.92 -29.84
N LEU A 88 7.50 -12.83 -30.37
CA LEU A 88 8.62 -12.12 -29.75
C LEU A 88 8.27 -11.56 -28.37
N TYR A 89 7.06 -11.03 -28.21
CA TYR A 89 6.51 -10.59 -26.93
C TYR A 89 6.40 -11.77 -25.95
N SER A 90 5.99 -12.94 -26.44
CA SER A 90 5.98 -14.18 -25.65
C SER A 90 7.38 -14.77 -25.39
N ARG A 91 8.49 -14.21 -25.89
CA ARG A 91 9.86 -14.76 -25.68
C ARG A 91 10.55 -14.23 -24.44
N GLU A 92 10.14 -13.09 -23.92
CA GLU A 92 10.77 -12.49 -22.75
C GLU A 92 10.08 -13.00 -21.49
N ILE A 93 10.78 -13.87 -20.76
CA ILE A 93 10.35 -14.24 -19.42
C ILE A 93 10.39 -12.97 -18.59
N SER A 94 9.21 -12.50 -18.15
CA SER A 94 9.14 -11.29 -17.35
C SER A 94 9.86 -11.50 -16.00
N PRO A 95 10.98 -10.80 -15.74
CA PRO A 95 11.69 -10.92 -14.47
C PRO A 95 10.85 -10.38 -13.29
N GLU A 96 9.76 -9.67 -13.60
CA GLU A 96 8.84 -9.10 -12.64
C GLU A 96 7.81 -10.11 -12.12
N LYS A 97 7.62 -11.26 -12.80
CA LYS A 97 6.76 -12.38 -12.36
C LYS A 97 7.51 -13.33 -11.42
N LYS A 98 7.65 -12.93 -10.16
CA LYS A 98 8.46 -13.60 -9.13
C LYS A 98 7.82 -14.85 -8.52
N ASN A 99 6.49 -14.99 -8.53
CA ASN A 99 5.80 -16.10 -7.84
C ASN A 99 5.72 -17.38 -8.67
N THR A 100 5.94 -17.33 -9.98
CA THR A 100 5.99 -18.52 -10.82
C THR A 100 7.41 -19.08 -10.82
N LYS A 101 7.63 -20.18 -10.10
CA LYS A 101 8.89 -20.94 -10.18
C LYS A 101 8.79 -22.00 -11.27
N TYR A 102 9.86 -22.18 -12.01
CA TYR A 102 9.92 -23.18 -13.06
C TYR A 102 11.29 -23.84 -13.17
N TYR A 103 11.25 -25.06 -13.71
CA TYR A 103 12.38 -25.78 -14.26
C TYR A 103 11.92 -26.42 -15.56
N ALA A 104 12.62 -26.19 -16.66
CA ALA A 104 12.29 -26.71 -17.98
C ALA A 104 13.47 -27.47 -18.58
N GLU A 105 13.17 -28.50 -19.36
CA GLU A 105 14.13 -29.34 -20.08
C GLU A 105 13.61 -29.65 -21.49
N GLY A 106 14.51 -29.67 -22.45
CA GLY A 106 14.18 -29.94 -23.84
C GLY A 106 15.40 -29.78 -24.74
N ASN A 107 15.48 -30.60 -25.79
CA ASN A 107 16.55 -30.55 -26.79
C ASN A 107 17.97 -30.54 -26.19
N ASN A 108 18.20 -31.41 -25.21
CA ASN A 108 19.45 -31.56 -24.45
C ASN A 108 19.89 -30.34 -23.62
N ASN A 109 19.01 -29.34 -23.47
CA ASN A 109 19.22 -28.17 -22.64
C ASN A 109 18.26 -28.17 -21.44
N SER A 110 18.59 -27.39 -20.41
CA SER A 110 17.70 -27.15 -19.29
C SER A 110 17.88 -25.72 -18.75
N LEU A 111 16.82 -25.17 -18.17
CA LEU A 111 16.84 -23.84 -17.55
C LEU A 111 15.80 -23.75 -16.43
N GLY A 112 16.06 -22.91 -15.43
CA GLY A 112 15.19 -22.74 -14.28
C GLY A 112 15.44 -21.44 -13.53
N ASN A 113 14.47 -21.00 -12.75
CA ASN A 113 14.55 -19.76 -11.95
C ASN A 113 14.53 -20.00 -10.43
N THR A 114 14.78 -21.25 -10.02
CA THR A 114 14.87 -21.67 -8.62
C THR A 114 16.00 -22.68 -8.47
N ASN A 115 16.61 -22.71 -7.28
CA ASN A 115 17.62 -23.71 -6.90
C ASN A 115 16.98 -25.02 -6.39
N ASP A 116 15.65 -25.04 -6.27
CA ASP A 116 14.90 -26.21 -5.84
C ASP A 116 14.79 -27.25 -6.97
N ASP A 117 15.00 -28.53 -6.65
CA ASP A 117 14.81 -29.61 -7.62
C ASP A 117 13.32 -29.97 -7.76
N LEU A 118 12.64 -29.22 -8.64
CA LEU A 118 11.20 -29.37 -8.87
C LEU A 118 10.80 -30.75 -9.41
N LYS A 119 11.73 -31.54 -9.98
CA LYS A 119 11.43 -32.91 -10.45
C LYS A 119 11.07 -33.84 -9.29
N THR A 120 11.60 -33.56 -8.11
CA THR A 120 11.40 -34.39 -6.91
C THR A 120 10.12 -34.06 -6.13
N LEU A 121 9.31 -33.11 -6.61
CA LEU A 121 8.09 -32.66 -5.91
C LEU A 121 7.13 -33.80 -5.55
N GLN A 122 7.07 -34.87 -6.34
CA GLN A 122 6.19 -36.01 -6.05
C GLN A 122 6.62 -36.82 -4.83
N SER A 123 7.93 -36.97 -4.59
CA SER A 123 8.50 -37.83 -3.55
C SER A 123 9.07 -37.05 -2.35
N ASN A 124 9.26 -35.74 -2.47
CA ASN A 124 9.90 -34.90 -1.44
C ASN A 124 8.87 -34.07 -0.64
N HIS A 125 8.43 -34.58 0.52
CA HIS A 125 7.47 -33.90 1.39
C HIS A 125 7.94 -32.53 1.90
N THR A 126 9.24 -32.37 2.16
CA THR A 126 9.80 -31.07 2.59
C THR A 126 9.62 -30.02 1.50
N LEU A 127 9.85 -30.42 0.25
CA LEU A 127 9.67 -29.54 -0.90
C LEU A 127 8.19 -29.23 -1.16
N GLN A 128 7.31 -30.23 -1.02
CA GLN A 128 5.86 -30.02 -1.13
C GLN A 128 5.35 -28.96 -0.16
N ASN A 129 5.86 -28.89 1.07
CA ASN A 129 5.46 -27.88 2.04
C ASN A 129 5.89 -26.44 1.65
N LYS A 130 6.91 -26.29 0.80
CA LYS A 130 7.39 -25.00 0.30
C LYS A 130 6.47 -24.40 -0.77
N TYR A 131 5.67 -25.24 -1.43
CA TYR A 131 4.85 -24.85 -2.59
C TYR A 131 3.36 -25.14 -2.35
N GLN A 132 2.50 -24.18 -2.69
CA GLN A 132 1.06 -24.32 -2.51
C GLN A 132 0.32 -24.84 -3.75
N TRP A 133 1.03 -24.90 -4.89
CA TRP A 133 0.55 -25.38 -6.18
C TRP A 133 1.76 -25.78 -7.03
N TYR A 134 1.63 -26.85 -7.82
CA TYR A 134 2.66 -27.28 -8.76
C TYR A 134 2.08 -28.21 -9.83
N LEU A 135 2.77 -28.31 -10.98
CA LEU A 135 2.34 -29.05 -12.15
C LEU A 135 3.55 -29.41 -13.03
N LYS A 136 3.57 -30.62 -13.58
CA LYS A 136 4.43 -31.00 -14.70
C LYS A 136 3.61 -30.99 -15.99
N LEU A 137 4.14 -30.36 -17.03
CA LEU A 137 3.64 -30.42 -18.40
C LEU A 137 4.73 -30.96 -19.32
N SER A 138 4.37 -31.88 -20.20
CA SER A 138 5.28 -32.51 -21.16
C SER A 138 4.66 -32.50 -22.54
N PHE A 139 5.47 -32.19 -23.54
CA PHE A 139 5.14 -32.18 -24.95
C PHE A 139 6.04 -33.19 -25.67
N ASP A 140 5.41 -34.17 -26.31
CA ASP A 140 6.13 -35.22 -27.04
C ASP A 140 6.72 -34.71 -28.36
N GLU A 141 7.28 -35.62 -29.16
CA GLU A 141 7.85 -35.32 -30.48
C GLU A 141 6.83 -34.76 -31.48
N ASN A 142 5.54 -35.07 -31.29
CA ASN A 142 4.42 -34.61 -32.12
C ASN A 142 3.73 -33.37 -31.53
N GLY A 143 4.19 -32.88 -30.37
CA GLY A 143 3.59 -31.76 -29.66
C GLY A 143 2.32 -32.09 -28.89
N ASN A 144 2.02 -33.38 -28.66
CA ASN A 144 0.90 -33.78 -27.82
C ASN A 144 1.22 -33.47 -26.35
N ILE A 145 0.25 -32.85 -25.67
CA ILE A 145 0.38 -32.47 -24.27
C ILE A 145 0.02 -33.63 -23.34
N SER A 146 0.87 -33.85 -22.35
CA SER A 146 0.61 -34.67 -21.17
C SER A 146 0.92 -33.88 -19.90
N TYR A 147 0.25 -34.22 -18.79
CA TYR A 147 0.40 -33.49 -17.54
C TYR A 147 0.36 -34.42 -16.34
N ASP A 148 1.09 -34.04 -15.29
CA ASP A 148 1.10 -34.72 -14.00
C ASP A 148 1.02 -33.68 -12.88
N SER A 149 0.08 -33.86 -11.95
CA SER A 149 -0.08 -32.99 -10.80
C SER A 149 1.02 -33.17 -9.74
N LEU A 150 1.85 -34.22 -9.85
CA LEU A 150 2.91 -34.60 -8.91
C LEU A 150 2.40 -34.80 -7.47
N GLY A 151 1.12 -35.17 -7.30
CA GLY A 151 0.43 -35.24 -6.01
C GLY A 151 -0.23 -33.95 -5.51
N CYS A 152 -0.20 -32.83 -6.26
CA CYS A 152 -0.86 -31.59 -5.87
C CYS A 152 -2.39 -31.67 -6.00
N LYS A 153 -3.11 -31.73 -4.89
CA LYS A 153 -4.59 -31.76 -4.88
C LYS A 153 -5.25 -30.62 -5.67
N LYS A 154 -4.65 -29.42 -5.67
CA LYS A 154 -5.21 -28.26 -6.38
C LYS A 154 -5.09 -28.39 -7.90
N SER A 155 -4.02 -29.01 -8.38
CA SER A 155 -3.79 -29.25 -9.81
C SER A 155 -4.55 -30.49 -10.29
N GLN A 156 -4.74 -31.51 -9.44
CA GLN A 156 -5.46 -32.75 -9.78
C GLN A 156 -6.90 -32.51 -10.28
N ASN A 157 -7.56 -31.46 -9.79
CA ASN A 157 -8.94 -31.17 -10.11
C ASN A 157 -9.12 -30.41 -11.44
N LEU A 158 -8.05 -30.23 -12.23
CA LEU A 158 -8.03 -29.42 -13.45
C LEU A 158 -7.67 -30.28 -14.66
N ASN A 159 -8.39 -30.10 -15.76
CA ASN A 159 -8.05 -30.70 -17.04
C ASN A 159 -7.11 -29.77 -17.82
N PHE A 160 -5.81 -29.99 -17.69
CA PHE A 160 -4.81 -29.10 -18.29
C PHE A 160 -4.77 -29.16 -19.82
N SER A 161 -5.25 -30.23 -20.46
CA SER A 161 -5.41 -30.25 -21.91
C SER A 161 -6.45 -29.21 -22.37
N LEU A 162 -7.58 -29.11 -21.66
CA LEU A 162 -8.59 -28.08 -21.93
C LEU A 162 -8.08 -26.68 -21.59
N VAL A 163 -7.43 -26.50 -20.43
CA VAL A 163 -6.86 -25.21 -20.03
C VAL A 163 -5.82 -24.72 -21.04
N TRP A 164 -4.96 -25.61 -21.54
CA TRP A 164 -3.97 -25.30 -22.57
C TRP A 164 -4.61 -24.85 -23.88
N ASN A 165 -5.64 -25.57 -24.35
CA ASN A 165 -6.34 -25.19 -25.58
C ASN A 165 -7.05 -23.84 -25.44
N ASN A 166 -7.71 -23.60 -24.31
CA ASN A 166 -8.37 -22.32 -24.06
C ASN A 166 -7.36 -21.17 -23.91
N PHE A 167 -6.20 -21.42 -23.29
CA PHE A 167 -5.09 -20.48 -23.22
C PHE A 167 -4.66 -20.10 -24.64
N LYS A 168 -4.40 -21.09 -25.51
CA LYS A 168 -3.98 -20.82 -26.89
C LYS A 168 -5.01 -19.99 -27.64
N GLN A 169 -6.29 -20.37 -27.56
CA GLN A 169 -7.36 -19.60 -28.19
C GLN A 169 -7.44 -18.17 -27.67
N THR A 170 -7.30 -17.94 -26.36
CA THR A 170 -7.43 -16.62 -25.76
C THR A 170 -6.22 -15.73 -26.07
N TYR A 171 -5.00 -16.26 -25.88
CA TYR A 171 -3.76 -15.49 -26.00
C TYR A 171 -3.25 -15.34 -27.43
N PHE A 172 -3.78 -16.12 -28.36
CA PHE A 172 -3.43 -16.03 -29.77
C PHE A 172 -4.67 -15.78 -30.65
N GLN A 173 -5.82 -15.41 -30.08
CA GLN A 173 -7.05 -15.14 -30.83
C GLN A 173 -6.86 -14.09 -31.92
N TYR A 174 -6.04 -13.07 -31.64
CA TYR A 174 -5.79 -11.99 -32.60
C TYR A 174 -5.10 -12.51 -33.86
N LEU A 175 -4.38 -13.63 -33.81
CA LEU A 175 -3.81 -14.25 -35.02
C LEU A 175 -4.92 -14.62 -36.03
N GLU A 176 -6.09 -15.10 -35.58
CA GLU A 176 -7.25 -15.39 -36.46
C GLU A 176 -7.85 -14.14 -37.10
N THR A 177 -7.57 -12.95 -36.56
CA THR A 177 -8.15 -11.70 -37.08
C THR A 177 -7.38 -11.17 -38.29
N TYR A 178 -6.14 -11.62 -38.50
CA TYR A 178 -5.24 -11.09 -39.54
C TYR A 178 -4.97 -12.08 -40.66
N ASP A 179 -5.14 -13.39 -40.45
CA ASP A 179 -5.05 -14.43 -41.49
C ASP A 179 -5.90 -15.64 -41.09
N ASP A 180 -6.71 -16.13 -42.03
CA ASP A 180 -7.54 -17.33 -41.83
C ASP A 180 -6.70 -18.63 -41.94
N ASP A 181 -5.46 -18.55 -42.47
CA ASP A 181 -4.62 -19.71 -42.83
C ASP A 181 -3.37 -19.90 -41.93
N TYR A 182 -3.40 -19.47 -40.65
CA TYR A 182 -2.29 -19.74 -39.71
C TYR A 182 -2.51 -21.01 -38.86
N ILE A 183 -1.40 -21.68 -38.53
CA ILE A 183 -1.36 -22.84 -37.63
C ILE A 183 -0.33 -22.57 -36.53
N LEU A 184 -0.82 -22.48 -35.28
CA LEU A 184 0.03 -22.43 -34.08
C LEU A 184 0.36 -23.85 -33.60
N HIS A 185 1.62 -24.23 -33.76
CA HIS A 185 2.16 -25.50 -33.30
C HIS A 185 2.47 -25.47 -31.80
N ASN A 186 2.29 -26.60 -31.13
CA ASN A 186 2.78 -26.76 -29.77
C ASN A 186 4.31 -26.94 -29.78
N PRO A 187 5.00 -26.64 -28.67
CA PRO A 187 6.36 -27.12 -28.44
C PRO A 187 6.50 -28.62 -28.64
N THR A 188 7.69 -29.08 -29.04
CA THR A 188 8.03 -30.50 -29.19
C THR A 188 9.26 -30.84 -28.36
N ASN A 189 9.31 -32.07 -27.83
CA ASN A 189 10.40 -32.56 -26.97
C ASN A 189 10.72 -31.63 -25.79
N PHE A 190 9.69 -31.11 -25.14
CA PHE A 190 9.78 -30.08 -24.11
C PHE A 190 9.02 -30.51 -22.86
N THR A 191 9.63 -30.36 -21.68
CA THR A 191 8.99 -30.61 -20.39
C THR A 191 9.26 -29.44 -19.45
N VAL A 192 8.23 -29.02 -18.72
CA VAL A 192 8.31 -27.95 -17.73
C VAL A 192 7.62 -28.34 -16.43
N TYR A 193 8.27 -28.02 -15.33
CA TYR A 193 7.76 -28.14 -13.97
C TYR A 193 7.49 -26.73 -13.47
N PHE A 194 6.24 -26.44 -13.14
CA PHE A 194 5.83 -25.18 -12.51
C PHE A 194 5.55 -25.40 -11.02
N ALA A 195 5.88 -24.40 -10.21
CA ALA A 195 5.58 -24.40 -8.78
C ALA A 195 5.34 -22.98 -8.26
N ILE A 196 4.29 -22.80 -7.45
CA ILE A 196 3.96 -21.52 -6.81
C ILE A 196 4.27 -21.61 -5.31
N PRO A 197 5.18 -20.79 -4.76
CA PRO A 197 5.55 -20.85 -3.36
C PRO A 197 4.36 -20.63 -2.42
N ALA A 198 4.37 -21.30 -1.27
CA ALA A 198 3.35 -21.10 -0.23
C ALA A 198 3.39 -19.66 0.33
N LYS A 199 4.59 -19.08 0.43
CA LYS A 199 4.81 -17.67 0.74
C LYS A 199 5.05 -16.89 -0.55
N LEU A 200 4.04 -16.12 -0.96
CA LEU A 200 4.10 -15.30 -2.16
C LEU A 200 4.93 -14.01 -1.93
N ALA A 201 5.68 -13.61 -2.94
CA ALA A 201 6.29 -12.29 -3.06
C ALA A 201 5.20 -11.24 -3.35
N THR A 202 5.20 -10.16 -2.56
CA THR A 202 4.22 -9.07 -2.66
C THR A 202 4.53 -8.07 -3.76
N ASN A 203 5.79 -8.00 -4.20
CA ASN A 203 6.29 -7.06 -5.20
C ASN A 203 6.42 -7.71 -6.60
N SER A 204 5.46 -8.58 -6.94
CA SER A 204 5.43 -9.32 -8.19
C SER A 204 4.31 -8.82 -9.10
N MET A 205 4.59 -8.65 -10.39
CA MET A 205 3.60 -8.26 -11.41
C MET A 205 2.93 -9.50 -12.04
N ASP A 206 2.59 -10.50 -11.23
CA ASP A 206 1.84 -11.67 -11.66
C ASP A 206 0.37 -11.61 -11.23
N THR A 207 -0.48 -12.26 -12.00
CA THR A 207 -1.92 -12.40 -11.72
C THR A 207 -2.16 -13.11 -10.38
N ILE A 208 -1.23 -13.96 -9.94
CA ILE A 208 -1.26 -14.61 -8.62
C ILE A 208 -1.29 -13.56 -7.51
N THR A 209 -0.44 -12.53 -7.59
CA THR A 209 -0.40 -11.40 -6.64
C THR A 209 -1.67 -10.56 -6.71
N TYR A 210 -2.19 -10.29 -7.91
CA TYR A 210 -3.42 -9.55 -8.11
C TYR A 210 -4.64 -10.26 -7.48
N TYR A 211 -4.85 -11.53 -7.81
CA TYR A 211 -6.01 -12.30 -7.39
C TYR A 211 -5.92 -12.88 -5.97
N SER A 212 -4.72 -12.97 -5.38
CA SER A 212 -4.56 -13.30 -3.96
C SER A 212 -4.88 -12.12 -3.03
N GLY A 213 -5.26 -10.96 -3.58
CA GLY A 213 -5.47 -9.75 -2.78
C GLY A 213 -4.18 -9.21 -2.16
N LEU A 214 -3.00 -9.65 -2.63
CA LEU A 214 -1.74 -9.03 -2.24
C LEU A 214 -1.60 -7.61 -2.82
N ASN A 215 -2.29 -7.33 -3.93
CA ASN A 215 -2.53 -5.96 -4.43
C ASN A 215 -3.69 -5.23 -3.74
N SER A 216 -4.43 -5.86 -2.82
CA SER A 216 -5.61 -5.26 -2.19
C SER A 216 -5.28 -4.51 -0.90
N THR A 217 -4.27 -3.64 -0.93
CA THR A 217 -4.02 -2.68 0.16
C THR A 217 -5.29 -1.87 0.48
N THR A 218 -6.12 -1.62 -0.52
CA THR A 218 -7.44 -0.97 -0.41
C THR A 218 -8.48 -1.76 0.39
N THR A 219 -8.50 -3.09 0.32
CA THR A 219 -9.44 -3.93 1.09
C THR A 219 -9.03 -4.03 2.57
N ASN A 220 -7.73 -4.14 2.83
CA ASN A 220 -7.21 -4.16 4.21
C ASN A 220 -7.41 -2.82 4.93
N LEU A 221 -7.23 -1.70 4.21
CA LEU A 221 -7.54 -0.35 4.73
C LEU A 221 -9.00 -0.20 5.13
N LYS A 222 -9.94 -0.75 4.34
CA LYS A 222 -11.38 -0.70 4.65
C LYS A 222 -11.72 -1.42 5.96
N ASN A 223 -10.96 -2.44 6.35
CA ASN A 223 -11.21 -3.20 7.57
C ASN A 223 -10.53 -2.59 8.81
N ILE A 224 -9.43 -1.86 8.65
CA ILE A 224 -8.77 -1.10 9.73
C ILE A 224 -9.62 0.11 10.15
N LEU A 225 -10.28 0.76 9.20
CA LEU A 225 -11.01 2.02 9.44
C LEU A 225 -12.14 1.90 10.49
N PRO A 226 -12.97 0.84 10.53
CA PRO A 226 -13.94 0.62 11.62
C PRO A 226 -13.29 0.51 13.01
N ILE A 227 -12.17 -0.21 13.13
CA ILE A 227 -11.45 -0.36 14.41
C ILE A 227 -10.90 0.99 14.86
N ALA A 228 -10.28 1.73 13.95
CA ALA A 228 -9.82 3.09 14.23
C ALA A 228 -10.98 4.02 14.62
N SER A 229 -12.14 3.88 13.99
CA SER A 229 -13.34 4.67 14.32
C SER A 229 -13.87 4.37 15.74
N ILE A 230 -13.85 3.11 16.16
CA ILE A 230 -14.20 2.71 17.54
C ILE A 230 -13.22 3.36 18.53
N ALA A 231 -11.92 3.29 18.26
CA ALA A 231 -10.90 3.92 19.10
C ALA A 231 -11.08 5.44 19.21
N VAL A 232 -11.36 6.12 18.09
CA VAL A 232 -11.73 7.55 18.09
C VAL A 232 -12.95 7.81 18.96
N GLY A 233 -14.01 6.99 18.81
CA GLY A 233 -15.22 7.09 19.63
C GLY A 233 -14.93 6.99 21.13
N ILE A 234 -14.13 6.00 21.55
CA ILE A 234 -13.73 5.81 22.96
C ILE A 234 -12.95 7.02 23.48
N VAL A 235 -11.96 7.50 22.73
CA VAL A 235 -11.14 8.65 23.13
C VAL A 235 -11.97 9.94 23.23
N CYS A 236 -12.87 10.16 22.28
CA CYS A 236 -13.78 11.30 22.27
C CYS A 236 -14.79 11.25 23.43
N LEU A 237 -15.36 10.07 23.74
CA LEU A 237 -16.25 9.90 24.89
C LEU A 237 -15.52 10.12 26.22
N TYR A 238 -14.30 9.61 26.36
CA TYR A 238 -13.47 9.81 27.55
C TYR A 238 -13.28 11.29 27.90
N ILE A 239 -12.86 12.10 26.92
CA ILE A 239 -12.63 13.54 27.15
C ILE A 239 -13.94 14.32 27.29
N LEU A 240 -15.05 13.81 26.76
CA LEU A 240 -16.36 14.41 26.95
C LEU A 240 -16.85 14.25 28.40
N VAL A 241 -16.69 13.05 28.97
CA VAL A 241 -17.11 12.71 30.34
C VAL A 241 -16.19 13.32 31.42
N CYS A 242 -14.91 13.50 31.13
CA CYS A 242 -13.97 14.05 32.10
C CYS A 242 -14.37 15.49 32.52
N PRO A 243 -14.19 15.93 33.78
CA PRO A 243 -14.58 17.30 34.16
C PRO A 243 -13.68 18.38 33.53
N TYR A 244 -14.29 19.40 32.90
CA TYR A 244 -13.58 20.54 32.30
C TYR A 244 -12.63 21.25 33.29
N ALA A 245 -12.99 21.28 34.58
CA ALA A 245 -12.19 21.88 35.63
C ALA A 245 -10.80 21.22 35.80
N ILE A 246 -10.68 19.92 35.49
CA ILE A 246 -9.41 19.19 35.56
C ILE A 246 -8.61 19.43 34.27
N GLU A 247 -9.29 19.31 33.12
CA GLU A 247 -8.68 19.41 31.78
C GLU A 247 -8.02 20.76 31.53
N LYS A 248 -8.71 21.86 31.88
CA LYS A 248 -8.22 23.23 31.66
C LYS A 248 -6.93 23.56 32.41
N GLU A 249 -6.59 22.76 33.42
CA GLU A 249 -5.39 22.96 34.23
C GLU A 249 -4.18 22.13 33.72
N ILE A 250 -4.38 21.29 32.71
CA ILE A 250 -3.30 20.55 32.05
C ILE A 250 -2.58 21.48 31.08
N ALA A 251 -1.25 21.55 31.18
CA ALA A 251 -0.43 22.52 30.44
C ALA A 251 -0.67 22.49 28.92
N ILE A 252 -0.71 21.30 28.31
CA ILE A 252 -0.89 21.14 26.85
C ILE A 252 -2.25 21.73 26.41
N PHE A 253 -3.33 21.37 27.11
CA PHE A 253 -4.67 21.87 26.82
C PHE A 253 -4.82 23.36 27.08
N HIS A 254 -4.29 23.82 28.22
CA HIS A 254 -4.33 25.23 28.59
C HIS A 254 -3.59 26.11 27.58
N ASN A 255 -2.37 25.73 27.21
CA ASN A 255 -1.52 26.54 26.35
C ASN A 255 -2.08 26.64 24.92
N LEU A 256 -2.59 25.53 24.37
CA LEU A 256 -3.18 25.55 23.02
C LEU A 256 -4.44 26.43 22.96
N THR A 257 -5.25 26.47 24.03
CA THR A 257 -6.46 27.32 24.06
C THR A 257 -6.20 28.83 24.17
N LYS A 258 -4.94 29.26 24.38
CA LYS A 258 -4.55 30.67 24.35
C LYS A 258 -4.35 31.20 22.94
N ILE A 259 -4.11 30.30 21.98
CA ILE A 259 -3.95 30.64 20.57
C ILE A 259 -5.28 31.19 20.06
N LYS A 260 -5.21 32.24 19.24
CA LYS A 260 -6.40 32.86 18.67
C LYS A 260 -7.17 31.87 17.80
N PHE A 261 -8.50 31.98 17.84
CA PHE A 261 -9.46 31.03 17.28
C PHE A 261 -9.13 30.61 15.84
N GLU A 262 -8.91 31.58 14.94
CA GLU A 262 -8.65 31.35 13.52
C GLU A 262 -7.32 30.62 13.30
N ILE A 263 -6.27 31.01 14.03
CA ILE A 263 -4.95 30.37 13.96
C ILE A 263 -5.05 28.94 14.48
N LEU A 264 -5.73 28.74 15.61
CA LEU A 264 -5.87 27.43 16.23
C LEU A 264 -6.67 26.47 15.35
N ILE A 265 -7.78 26.91 14.76
CA ILE A 265 -8.56 26.10 13.82
C ILE A 265 -7.71 25.75 12.59
N SER A 266 -6.96 26.72 12.06
CA SER A 266 -6.06 26.46 10.93
C SER A 266 -5.01 25.41 11.27
N MET A 267 -4.41 25.48 12.48
CA MET A 267 -3.47 24.46 12.96
C MET A 267 -4.11 23.08 13.10
N ILE A 268 -5.36 23.00 13.57
CA ILE A 268 -6.10 21.74 13.68
C ILE A 268 -6.36 21.15 12.28
N ILE A 269 -6.81 21.97 11.33
CA ILE A 269 -7.07 21.54 9.94
C ILE A 269 -5.79 21.03 9.28
N ILE A 270 -4.69 21.79 9.38
CA ILE A 270 -3.39 21.39 8.84
C ILE A 270 -2.91 20.11 9.53
N GLY A 271 -3.03 20.03 10.86
CA GLY A 271 -2.67 18.84 11.64
C GLY A 271 -3.42 17.58 11.17
N PHE A 272 -4.73 17.66 10.98
CA PHE A 272 -5.52 16.56 10.43
C PHE A 272 -5.10 16.20 9.00
N SER A 273 -4.89 17.21 8.15
CA SER A 273 -4.53 16.99 6.75
C SER A 273 -3.18 16.28 6.64
N SER A 274 -2.17 16.74 7.40
CA SER A 274 -0.85 16.13 7.43
C SER A 274 -0.87 14.72 8.00
N ILE A 275 -1.55 14.49 9.14
CA ILE A 275 -1.52 13.18 9.77
C ILE A 275 -2.29 12.12 8.97
N ILE A 276 -3.37 12.50 8.27
CA ILE A 276 -4.12 11.57 7.41
C ILE A 276 -3.25 11.09 6.24
N ILE A 277 -2.50 11.99 5.60
CA ILE A 277 -1.58 11.63 4.51
C ILE A 277 -0.49 10.68 5.03
N ILE A 278 0.11 11.00 6.19
CA ILE A 278 1.14 10.16 6.82
C ILE A 278 0.57 8.77 7.16
N LEU A 279 -0.61 8.71 7.78
CA LEU A 279 -1.25 7.45 8.14
C LEU A 279 -1.56 6.60 6.91
N TYR A 280 -2.12 7.20 5.86
CA TYR A 280 -2.44 6.49 4.63
C TYR A 280 -1.19 5.88 3.98
N GLY A 281 -0.14 6.68 3.80
CA GLY A 281 1.13 6.20 3.22
C GLY A 281 1.80 5.14 4.08
N LEU A 282 1.91 5.37 5.39
CA LEU A 282 2.57 4.45 6.32
C LEU A 282 1.82 3.12 6.43
N MET A 283 0.47 3.15 6.45
CA MET A 283 -0.34 1.93 6.41
C MET A 283 -0.04 1.08 5.19
N ILE A 284 -0.09 1.68 4.00
CA ILE A 284 0.14 0.99 2.73
C ILE A 284 1.54 0.40 2.71
N ASP A 285 2.55 1.20 3.04
CA ASP A 285 3.94 0.76 3.00
C ASP A 285 4.24 -0.34 4.03
N THR A 286 3.57 -0.30 5.19
CA THR A 286 3.65 -1.34 6.22
C THR A 286 3.00 -2.63 5.75
N LEU A 287 1.78 -2.57 5.20
CA LEU A 287 1.04 -3.73 4.71
C LEU A 287 1.71 -4.39 3.50
N ASN A 288 2.33 -3.61 2.63
CA ASN A 288 3.02 -4.09 1.43
C ASN A 288 4.47 -4.56 1.73
N GLY A 289 5.01 -4.25 2.91
CA GLY A 289 6.39 -4.56 3.30
C GLY A 289 7.45 -3.65 2.68
N TYR A 290 7.06 -2.67 1.85
CA TYR A 290 7.97 -1.77 1.14
C TYR A 290 8.87 -0.97 2.09
N TYR A 291 8.29 -0.39 3.15
CA TYR A 291 9.09 0.39 4.10
C TYR A 291 10.07 -0.49 4.87
N LEU A 292 9.66 -1.71 5.21
CA LEU A 292 10.50 -2.67 5.91
C LEU A 292 11.72 -3.05 5.05
N GLU A 293 11.50 -3.36 3.77
CA GLU A 293 12.59 -3.65 2.82
C GLU A 293 13.58 -2.49 2.70
N LYS A 294 13.09 -1.25 2.78
CA LYS A 294 13.95 -0.06 2.75
C LYS A 294 14.73 0.12 4.05
N LEU A 295 14.11 -0.07 5.21
CA LEU A 295 14.76 0.06 6.52
C LEU A 295 15.85 -1.00 6.75
N VAL A 296 15.61 -2.24 6.28
CA VAL A 296 16.57 -3.36 6.38
C VAL A 296 17.90 -3.07 5.64
N ARG A 297 17.89 -2.14 4.66
CA ARG A 297 19.13 -1.70 3.99
C ARG A 297 20.02 -0.84 4.88
N PHE A 298 19.48 -0.26 5.95
CA PHE A 298 20.18 0.66 6.84
C PHE A 298 20.42 0.06 8.23
N VAL A 299 19.52 -0.78 8.72
CA VAL A 299 19.58 -1.38 10.06
C VAL A 299 19.21 -2.87 9.98
N SER A 300 19.53 -3.67 11.01
CA SER A 300 19.11 -5.07 11.05
C SER A 300 17.58 -5.21 10.96
N LYS A 301 17.14 -6.41 10.60
CA LYS A 301 15.72 -6.72 10.43
C LYS A 301 14.91 -6.47 11.70
N ASP A 302 15.39 -6.96 12.84
CA ASP A 302 14.67 -6.83 14.12
C ASP A 302 14.48 -5.35 14.52
N TYR A 303 15.50 -4.52 14.34
CA TYR A 303 15.38 -3.08 14.59
C TYR A 303 14.46 -2.39 13.59
N SER A 304 14.47 -2.82 12.32
CA SER A 304 13.61 -2.25 11.28
C SER A 304 12.13 -2.51 11.58
N GLU A 305 11.79 -3.70 12.07
CA GLU A 305 10.43 -4.05 12.50
C GLU A 305 9.99 -3.19 13.70
N ILE A 306 10.86 -3.01 14.70
CA ILE A 306 10.58 -2.16 15.87
C ILE A 306 10.36 -0.69 15.46
N ILE A 307 11.23 -0.14 14.60
CA ILE A 307 11.10 1.25 14.12
C ILE A 307 9.77 1.43 13.40
N LEU A 308 9.42 0.51 12.50
CA LEU A 308 8.18 0.57 11.75
C LEU A 308 6.93 0.49 12.65
N ALA A 309 6.98 -0.35 13.70
CA ALA A 309 5.92 -0.42 14.70
C ALA A 309 5.78 0.89 15.47
N ILE A 310 6.88 1.48 15.95
CA ILE A 310 6.88 2.75 16.67
C ILE A 310 6.32 3.87 15.80
N MET A 311 6.70 3.94 14.52
CA MET A 311 6.17 4.94 13.59
C MET A 311 4.65 4.83 13.47
N ASN A 312 4.11 3.62 13.26
CA ASN A 312 2.66 3.42 13.14
C ASN A 312 1.92 3.80 14.43
N ILE A 313 2.42 3.33 15.58
CA ILE A 313 1.83 3.63 16.89
C ILE A 313 1.86 5.13 17.17
N ALA A 314 2.97 5.81 16.90
CA ALA A 314 3.12 7.24 17.10
C ALA A 314 2.19 8.05 16.19
N SER A 315 2.05 7.66 14.92
CA SER A 315 1.13 8.32 13.99
C SER A 315 -0.33 8.18 14.44
N TRP A 316 -0.76 6.99 14.87
CA TRP A 316 -2.10 6.80 15.42
C TRP A 316 -2.31 7.57 16.73
N ALA A 317 -1.33 7.59 17.62
CA ALA A 317 -1.42 8.33 18.88
C ALA A 317 -1.57 9.83 18.63
N THR A 318 -0.85 10.35 17.63
CA THR A 318 -0.94 11.74 17.19
C THR A 318 -2.33 12.06 16.64
N PHE A 319 -2.90 11.19 15.80
CA PHE A 319 -4.24 11.35 15.26
C PHE A 319 -5.32 11.31 16.36
N LEU A 320 -5.26 10.31 17.26
CA LEU A 320 -6.18 10.21 18.39
C LEU A 320 -6.07 11.41 19.34
N PHE A 321 -4.86 11.93 19.56
CA PHE A 321 -4.64 13.16 20.32
C PHE A 321 -5.30 14.36 19.65
N LEU A 322 -5.21 14.51 18.32
CA LEU A 322 -5.89 15.57 17.57
C LEU A 322 -7.42 15.49 17.70
N CYS A 323 -8.00 14.28 17.62
CA CYS A 323 -9.44 14.06 17.87
C CYS A 323 -9.82 14.47 19.30
N MET A 324 -9.08 13.98 20.30
CA MET A 324 -9.30 14.32 21.71
C MET A 324 -9.22 15.84 21.95
N PHE A 325 -8.19 16.49 21.40
CA PHE A 325 -7.99 17.92 21.54
C PHE A 325 -9.13 18.72 20.91
N SER A 326 -9.64 18.26 19.76
CA SER A 326 -10.76 18.91 19.08
C SER A 326 -12.04 18.89 19.92
N VAL A 327 -12.34 17.75 20.57
CA VAL A 327 -13.49 17.63 21.48
C VAL A 327 -13.29 18.49 22.73
N TYR A 328 -12.10 18.48 23.33
CA TYR A 328 -11.77 19.37 24.43
C TYR A 328 -11.92 20.86 24.06
N TYR A 329 -11.52 21.23 22.84
CA TYR A 329 -11.66 22.59 22.35
C TYR A 329 -13.12 22.99 22.19
N LEU A 330 -13.94 22.12 21.57
CA LEU A 330 -15.40 22.33 21.48
C LEU A 330 -16.01 22.53 22.88
N LYS A 331 -15.64 21.70 23.85
CA LYS A 331 -16.07 21.82 25.24
C LYS A 331 -15.63 23.13 25.89
N THR A 332 -14.44 23.63 25.56
CA THR A 332 -13.95 24.93 26.00
C THR A 332 -14.82 26.07 25.44
N VAL A 333 -15.21 25.98 24.17
CA VAL A 333 -16.11 26.96 23.53
C VAL A 333 -17.48 26.97 24.21
N PHE A 334 -18.06 25.81 24.50
CA PHE A 334 -19.33 25.72 25.23
C PHE A 334 -19.24 26.31 26.63
N ASN A 335 -18.17 26.03 27.39
CA ASN A 335 -18.00 26.58 28.73
C ASN A 335 -17.75 28.09 28.76
N LYS A 336 -17.00 28.64 27.79
CA LYS A 336 -16.77 30.10 27.68
C LYS A 336 -17.98 30.84 27.12
N GLY A 337 -18.80 30.17 26.32
CA GLY A 337 -19.87 30.74 25.51
C GLY A 337 -19.34 31.23 24.15
N LEU A 338 -20.05 30.87 23.07
CA LEU A 338 -19.65 31.16 21.69
C LEU A 338 -19.41 32.66 21.44
N THR A 339 -20.29 33.51 21.96
CA THR A 339 -20.19 34.97 21.81
C THR A 339 -18.94 35.55 22.49
N ASN A 340 -18.55 35.01 23.63
CA ASN A 340 -17.35 35.43 24.34
C ASN A 340 -16.08 35.00 23.63
N VAL A 341 -16.06 33.77 23.10
CA VAL A 341 -14.94 33.28 22.27
C VAL A 341 -14.78 34.18 21.04
N LEU A 342 -15.87 34.47 20.32
CA LEU A 342 -15.82 35.34 19.15
C LEU A 342 -15.34 36.76 19.47
N LYS A 343 -15.70 37.33 20.63
CA LYS A 343 -15.31 38.69 21.03
C LYS A 343 -13.88 38.83 21.56
N ASN A 344 -13.33 37.78 22.16
CA ASN A 344 -12.09 37.87 22.94
C ASN A 344 -10.94 37.02 22.34
N ASP A 345 -11.29 35.93 21.67
CA ASP A 345 -10.33 34.94 21.22
C ASP A 345 -10.11 34.98 19.70
N THR A 346 -10.82 35.83 18.94
CA THR A 346 -10.60 36.00 17.49
C THR A 346 -9.49 36.99 17.15
N VAL A 347 -8.77 36.70 16.07
CA VAL A 347 -7.78 37.58 15.44
C VAL A 347 -8.48 38.81 14.87
N CYS A 348 -9.63 38.65 14.21
CA CYS A 348 -10.33 39.78 13.58
C CYS A 348 -10.75 40.85 14.60
N VAL A 349 -11.35 40.45 15.73
CA VAL A 349 -11.77 41.41 16.76
C VAL A 349 -10.55 42.02 17.47
N TRP A 350 -9.50 41.22 17.67
CA TRP A 350 -8.25 41.74 18.24
C TRP A 350 -7.60 42.78 17.32
N LEU A 351 -7.51 42.52 16.02
CA LEU A 351 -7.01 43.47 15.01
C LEU A 351 -7.86 44.74 15.00
N PHE A 352 -9.18 44.61 14.95
CA PHE A 352 -10.09 45.76 14.95
C PHE A 352 -9.94 46.64 16.21
N LYS A 353 -9.90 46.03 17.40
CA LYS A 353 -9.67 46.75 18.67
C LYS A 353 -8.31 47.44 18.69
N THR A 354 -7.29 46.79 18.14
CA THR A 354 -5.93 47.31 18.06
C THR A 354 -5.86 48.51 17.11
N ILE A 355 -6.40 48.38 15.90
CA ILE A 355 -6.48 49.47 14.91
C ILE A 355 -7.27 50.66 15.48
N LYS A 356 -8.44 50.41 16.08
CA LYS A 356 -9.25 51.47 16.71
C LYS A 356 -8.49 52.20 17.81
N LYS A 357 -7.70 51.48 18.62
CA LYS A 357 -6.84 52.08 19.66
C LYS A 357 -5.78 53.00 19.06
N TYR A 358 -5.13 52.59 17.96
CA TYR A 358 -4.15 53.43 17.28
C TYR A 358 -4.79 54.64 16.59
N ILE A 359 -5.92 54.47 15.90
CA ILE A 359 -6.68 55.58 15.29
C ILE A 359 -7.10 56.59 16.35
N ASN A 360 -7.67 56.12 17.48
CA ASN A 360 -8.04 57.02 18.57
C ASN A 360 -6.83 57.75 19.16
N LYS A 361 -5.68 57.09 19.27
CA LYS A 361 -4.43 57.72 19.74
C LYS A 361 -3.94 58.81 18.77
N ILE A 362 -4.07 58.58 17.46
CA ILE A 362 -3.76 59.56 16.41
C ILE A 362 -4.76 60.72 16.45
N ASN A 363 -6.06 60.44 16.59
CA ASN A 363 -7.08 61.49 16.66
C ASN A 363 -6.98 62.33 17.95
N SER A 364 -6.50 61.75 19.06
CA SER A 364 -6.18 62.48 20.28
C SER A 364 -4.83 63.19 20.25
N PHE A 365 -4.05 63.02 19.17
CA PHE A 365 -2.77 63.69 19.00
C PHE A 365 -3.02 65.14 18.60
N ASP A 366 -3.02 66.02 19.60
CA ASP A 366 -3.19 67.44 19.38
C ASP A 366 -1.91 68.06 18.82
N PHE A 367 -1.93 68.36 17.51
CA PHE A 367 -0.87 69.06 16.78
C PHE A 367 -0.63 70.49 17.29
N ASN A 368 -1.58 71.07 18.03
CA ASN A 368 -1.46 72.43 18.54
C ASN A 368 -0.82 72.51 19.92
N SER A 369 -0.69 71.40 20.65
CA SER A 369 -0.03 71.37 21.95
C SER A 369 1.47 71.63 21.83
N ASP A 370 2.02 72.48 22.69
CA ASP A 370 3.41 72.94 22.63
C ASP A 370 4.42 71.79 22.75
N SER A 371 4.09 70.75 23.52
CA SER A 371 4.91 69.54 23.66
C SER A 371 4.99 68.72 22.36
N ASN A 372 3.88 68.59 21.63
CA ASN A 372 3.85 67.84 20.37
C ASN A 372 4.53 68.60 19.22
N LYS A 373 4.43 69.94 19.21
CA LYS A 373 5.20 70.81 18.31
C LYS A 373 6.71 70.67 18.50
N LEU A 374 7.17 70.55 19.73
CA LEU A 374 8.58 70.37 20.07
C LEU A 374 9.09 68.99 19.61
N LEU A 375 8.29 67.93 19.80
CA LEU A 375 8.56 66.58 19.30
C LEU A 375 8.66 66.52 17.78
N ILE A 376 7.73 67.18 17.07
CA ILE A 376 7.75 67.28 15.60
C ILE A 376 8.98 68.05 15.11
N LYS A 377 9.35 69.15 15.77
CA LYS A 377 10.58 69.91 15.43
C LYS A 377 11.84 69.07 15.62
N ILE A 378 11.94 68.31 16.71
CA ILE A 378 13.08 67.40 16.95
C ILE A 378 13.18 66.35 15.83
N ILE A 379 12.05 65.77 15.41
CA ILE A 379 12.04 64.77 14.33
C ILE A 379 12.42 65.39 12.97
N LEU A 380 11.93 66.59 12.65
CA LEU A 380 12.22 67.28 11.38
C LEU A 380 13.64 67.84 11.30
N ILE A 381 14.29 68.14 12.42
CA ILE A 381 15.69 68.60 12.46
C ILE A 381 16.67 67.41 12.35
N ASN A 382 16.21 66.20 12.65
CA ASN A 382 17.03 64.98 12.65
C ASN A 382 16.84 64.12 11.38
N VAL A 383 16.14 64.65 10.36
CA VAL A 383 16.06 64.16 8.97
C VAL A 383 16.73 65.19 8.10
#